data_AF-A0A359EZU2-F1
#
_entry.id   AF-A0A359EZU2-F1
#
_cell.length_a   1.000
_cell.length_b   1.000
_cell.length_c   1.000
_cell.angle_alpha   90.00
_cell.angle_beta   90.00
_cell.angle_gamma   90.00
#
_symmetry.space_group_name_H-M   'P 1'
#
loop_
_entity.id
_entity.type
_entity.pdbx_description
1 polymer ?
#
loop_
_entity_poly.entity_id
_entity_poly.type
_entity_poly.pdbx_seq_one_letter_code
_entity_poly.pdbx_strand_id
1 'polypeptide(L)'
;AGRGAPRLARPLESIESMKAAVAATREVTIIQVGTDRNPPAWMTLDNVGFSVPATPSVQGRTEQWNFVNLTPDDHPMHLHLGRFRVLGRSRFDPLLYS
;
A
#
# COMPACT_ATOMS: atom_id res chain seq x y z
N ALA A 1 -32.44 12.13 29.63
CA ALA A 1 -31.07 12.17 29.08
C ALA A 1 -31.09 11.55 27.68
N GLY A 2 -31.13 12.39 26.64
CA GLY A 2 -31.27 11.94 25.24
C GLY A 2 -29.96 11.37 24.72
N ARG A 3 -30.00 10.16 24.14
CA ARG A 3 -28.89 9.62 23.34
C ARG A 3 -28.78 10.50 22.10
N GLY A 4 -27.73 11.31 22.02
CA GLY A 4 -27.43 12.09 20.83
C GLY A 4 -27.32 11.13 19.63
N ALA A 5 -28.10 11.40 18.59
CA ALA A 5 -28.02 10.66 17.33
C ALA A 5 -26.55 10.62 16.87
N PRO A 6 -26.07 9.48 16.34
CA PRO A 6 -24.70 9.40 15.84
C PRO A 6 -24.52 10.51 14.80
N ARG A 7 -23.50 11.37 15.01
CA ARG A 7 -23.08 12.36 14.00
C ARG A 7 -22.86 11.58 12.71
N LEU A 8 -23.71 11.82 11.71
CA LEU A 8 -23.53 11.23 10.37
C LEU A 8 -22.09 11.54 9.96
N ALA A 9 -21.30 10.48 9.75
CA ALA A 9 -19.96 10.63 9.20
C ALA A 9 -20.11 11.46 7.92
N ARG A 10 -19.33 12.54 7.79
CA ARG A 10 -19.31 13.31 6.54
C ARG A 10 -19.09 12.32 5.40
N PRO A 11 -19.81 12.43 4.27
CA PRO A 11 -19.58 11.57 3.14
C PRO A 11 -18.09 11.57 2.80
N LEU A 12 -17.50 10.38 2.67
CA LEU A 12 -16.13 10.26 2.17
C LEU A 12 -16.10 10.85 0.76
N GLU A 13 -15.02 11.54 0.41
CA GLU A 13 -14.78 11.98 -0.97
C GLU A 13 -14.91 10.80 -1.94
N SER A 14 -15.32 11.03 -3.18
CA SER A 14 -15.39 9.94 -4.16
C SER A 14 -13.98 9.44 -4.50
N ILE A 15 -13.86 8.17 -4.93
CA ILE A 15 -12.56 7.62 -5.35
C ILE A 15 -12.00 8.46 -6.50
N GLU A 16 -12.84 8.85 -7.45
CA GLU A 16 -12.43 9.68 -8.60
C GLU A 16 -11.90 11.04 -8.17
N SER A 17 -12.54 11.70 -7.20
CA SER A 17 -12.05 12.96 -6.64
C SER A 17 -10.70 12.79 -5.93
N MET A 18 -10.53 11.70 -5.18
CA MET A 18 -9.25 11.40 -4.52
C MET A 18 -8.15 11.11 -5.54
N LYS A 19 -8.46 10.37 -6.62
CA LYS A 19 -7.51 10.09 -7.71
C LYS A 19 -7.04 11.37 -8.40
N ALA A 20 -7.95 12.34 -8.61
CA ALA A 20 -7.59 13.64 -9.17
C ALA A 20 -6.64 14.46 -8.27
N ALA A 21 -6.62 14.18 -6.96
CA ALA A 21 -5.76 14.86 -5.98
C ALA A 21 -4.45 14.11 -5.68
N VAL A 22 -4.16 13.00 -6.36
CA VAL A 22 -2.93 12.22 -6.17
C VAL A 22 -1.71 13.04 -6.59
N ALA A 23 -0.80 13.27 -5.64
CA ALA A 23 0.43 14.03 -5.87
C ALA A 23 1.56 13.17 -6.46
N ALA A 24 1.56 11.86 -6.19
CA ALA A 24 2.53 10.91 -6.70
C ALA A 24 1.95 9.49 -6.75
N THR A 25 2.43 8.70 -7.71
CA THR A 25 2.17 7.25 -7.76
C THR A 25 3.47 6.51 -7.45
N ARG A 26 3.39 5.51 -6.57
CA ARG A 26 4.50 4.63 -6.21
C ARG A 26 4.17 3.20 -6.58
N GLU A 27 5.15 2.50 -7.11
CA GLU A 27 5.13 1.05 -7.17
C GLU A 27 5.98 0.52 -6.03
N VAL A 28 5.44 -0.46 -5.31
CA VAL A 28 6.13 -1.12 -4.20
C VAL A 28 6.10 -2.61 -4.48
N THR A 29 7.25 -3.19 -4.76
CA THR A 29 7.38 -4.63 -5.01
C THR A 29 7.47 -5.39 -3.70
N ILE A 30 6.77 -6.51 -3.60
CA ILE A 30 6.88 -7.46 -2.49
C ILE A 30 7.65 -8.65 -3.02
N ILE A 31 8.86 -8.84 -2.47
CA ILE A 31 9.85 -9.78 -2.99
C ILE A 31 10.28 -10.72 -1.89
N GLN A 32 10.48 -11.99 -2.26
CA GLN A 32 11.25 -12.91 -1.45
C GLN A 32 12.69 -12.95 -1.95
N VAL A 33 13.63 -12.67 -1.07
CA VAL A 33 15.06 -12.75 -1.33
C VAL A 33 15.52 -14.19 -1.13
N GLY A 34 16.10 -14.78 -2.16
CA GLY A 34 16.59 -16.17 -2.15
C GLY A 34 15.51 -17.22 -2.38
N THR A 35 15.93 -18.46 -2.55
CA THR A 35 15.05 -19.59 -2.88
C THR A 35 14.41 -20.25 -1.65
N ASP A 36 14.92 -19.94 -0.45
CA ASP A 36 14.49 -20.57 0.79
C ASP A 36 13.17 -19.98 1.27
N ARG A 37 12.10 -20.75 1.13
CA ARG A 37 10.73 -20.42 1.57
C ARG A 37 10.44 -20.86 3.01
N ASN A 38 11.42 -21.45 3.69
CA ASN A 38 11.22 -21.92 5.05
C ASN A 38 11.22 -20.74 6.03
N PRO A 39 10.22 -20.61 6.93
CA PRO A 39 10.19 -19.53 7.89
C PRO A 39 11.42 -19.50 8.81
N PRO A 40 12.00 -18.32 9.08
CA PRO A 40 11.65 -17.03 8.47
C PRO A 40 12.22 -16.89 7.04
N ALA A 41 11.34 -16.84 6.04
CA ALA A 41 11.73 -16.49 4.68
C ALA A 41 12.06 -14.99 4.62
N TRP A 42 13.05 -14.62 3.80
CA TRP A 42 13.53 -13.25 3.72
C TRP A 42 12.62 -12.45 2.79
N MET A 43 11.68 -11.71 3.36
CA MET A 43 10.73 -10.88 2.62
C MET A 43 11.14 -9.41 2.69
N THR A 44 11.05 -8.72 1.56
CA THR A 44 11.39 -7.30 1.44
C THR A 44 10.32 -6.53 0.68
N LEU A 45 10.29 -5.22 0.94
CA LEU A 45 9.65 -4.25 0.06
C LEU A 45 10.76 -3.61 -0.77
N ASP A 46 10.58 -3.51 -2.09
CA ASP A 46 11.53 -2.88 -3.02
C ASP A 46 12.96 -3.43 -2.95
N ASN A 47 13.08 -4.73 -2.62
CA ASN A 47 14.37 -5.42 -2.48
C ASN A 47 15.37 -4.71 -1.54
N VAL A 48 14.86 -3.98 -0.54
CA VAL A 48 15.70 -3.30 0.46
C VAL A 48 15.49 -3.87 1.86
N GLY A 49 16.57 -3.85 2.65
CA GLY A 49 16.54 -4.23 4.07
C GLY A 49 15.93 -3.13 4.94
N PHE A 50 15.41 -3.51 6.11
CA PHE A 50 14.73 -2.60 7.05
C PHE A 50 15.55 -1.35 7.43
N SER A 51 16.87 -1.47 7.53
CA SER A 51 17.75 -0.36 7.92
C SER A 51 18.11 0.60 6.79
N VAL A 52 17.69 0.32 5.54
CA VAL A 52 17.90 1.24 4.42
C VAL A 52 16.96 2.45 4.59
N PRO A 53 17.46 3.69 4.41
CA PRO A 53 16.60 4.87 4.47
C PRO A 53 15.40 4.75 3.51
N ALA A 54 14.19 4.94 4.04
CA ALA A 54 12.97 4.86 3.26
C ALA A 54 12.86 6.02 2.25
N THR A 55 12.13 5.78 1.16
CA THR A 55 11.78 6.84 0.21
C THR A 55 10.88 7.88 0.89
N PRO A 56 11.28 9.16 0.97
CA PRO A 56 10.55 10.17 1.73
C PRO A 56 9.14 10.40 1.18
N SER A 57 8.19 10.69 2.07
CA SER A 57 6.82 11.10 1.71
C SER A 57 6.58 12.54 2.13
N VAL A 58 5.78 13.28 1.37
CA VAL A 58 5.48 14.69 1.68
C VAL A 58 4.24 14.79 2.55
N GLN A 59 4.39 15.38 3.74
CA GLN A 59 3.27 15.56 4.68
C GLN A 59 2.10 16.31 4.03
N GLY A 60 0.87 15.83 4.28
CA GLY A 60 -0.36 16.46 3.80
C GLY A 60 -0.69 16.17 2.33
N ARG A 61 0.16 15.43 1.61
CA ARG A 61 -0.13 14.96 0.24
C ARG A 61 -0.77 13.58 0.24
N THR A 62 -1.61 13.34 -0.76
CA THR A 62 -2.16 12.02 -1.05
C THR A 62 -1.33 11.36 -2.14
N GLU A 63 -1.02 10.08 -1.96
CA GLU A 63 -0.28 9.28 -2.93
C GLU A 63 -1.08 8.02 -3.28
N GLN A 64 -0.90 7.53 -4.51
CA GLN A 64 -1.35 6.20 -4.91
C GLN A 64 -0.21 5.21 -4.76
N TRP A 65 -0.42 4.12 -4.02
CA TRP A 65 0.57 3.06 -3.85
C TRP A 65 0.06 1.78 -4.51
N ASN A 66 0.82 1.28 -5.48
CA ASN A 66 0.58 0.03 -6.17
C ASN A 66 1.49 -1.04 -5.56
N PHE A 67 0.92 -1.94 -4.76
CA PHE A 67 1.66 -3.07 -4.22
C PHE A 67 1.70 -4.20 -5.25
N VAL A 68 2.89 -4.53 -5.73
CA VAL A 68 3.14 -5.56 -6.74
C VAL A 68 3.67 -6.80 -6.05
N ASN A 69 2.80 -7.79 -5.84
CA ASN A 69 3.17 -9.04 -5.18
C ASN A 69 3.86 -10.00 -6.16
N LEU A 70 5.20 -10.06 -6.13
CA LEU A 70 5.98 -10.97 -6.98
C LEU A 70 6.14 -12.37 -6.37
N THR A 71 5.37 -12.68 -5.33
CA THR A 71 5.40 -13.96 -4.63
C THR A 71 4.07 -14.70 -4.79
N PRO A 72 4.03 -16.03 -4.60
CA PRO A 72 2.79 -16.79 -4.65
C PRO A 72 1.90 -16.61 -3.41
N ASP A 73 2.43 -16.05 -2.33
CA ASP A 73 1.75 -15.97 -1.03
C ASP A 73 1.02 -14.64 -0.85
N ASP A 74 -0.08 -14.64 -0.10
CA ASP A 74 -0.81 -13.42 0.26
C ASP A 74 -0.11 -12.67 1.40
N HIS A 75 0.02 -11.35 1.25
CA HIS A 75 0.67 -10.46 2.25
C HIS A 75 -0.30 -9.40 2.77
N PRO A 76 -0.67 -9.40 4.07
CA PRO A 76 -1.50 -8.36 4.64
C PRO A 76 -0.71 -7.06 4.84
N MET A 77 -0.97 -6.06 4.00
CA MET A 77 -0.33 -4.75 4.10
C MET A 77 -1.02 -3.87 5.14
N HIS A 78 -0.24 -3.28 6.05
CA HIS A 78 -0.70 -2.34 7.07
C HIS A 78 0.12 -1.05 7.04
N LEU A 79 -0.56 0.09 7.15
CA LEU A 79 0.06 1.42 7.17
C LEU A 79 -0.28 2.12 8.48
N HIS A 80 0.74 2.69 9.13
CA HIS A 80 0.59 3.50 10.32
C HIS A 80 0.24 4.95 9.96
N LEU A 81 -0.48 5.64 10.87
CA LEU A 81 -0.85 7.06 10.82
C LEU A 81 -1.83 7.48 9.71
N GLY A 82 -1.53 7.14 8.45
CA GLY A 82 -2.34 7.52 7.29
C GLY A 82 -3.67 6.78 7.19
N ARG A 83 -4.62 7.36 6.46
CA ARG A 83 -5.82 6.66 5.98
C ARG A 83 -5.66 6.34 4.51
N PHE A 84 -6.16 5.20 4.08
CA PHE A 84 -6.10 4.79 2.68
C PHE A 84 -7.45 4.27 2.22
N ARG A 85 -7.60 4.18 0.90
CA ARG A 85 -8.70 3.49 0.24
C ARG A 85 -8.14 2.49 -0.75
N VAL A 86 -8.80 1.36 -0.86
CA VAL A 86 -8.47 0.37 -1.88
C VAL A 86 -9.07 0.83 -3.19
N LEU A 87 -8.22 1.04 -4.20
CA LEU A 87 -8.67 1.40 -5.55
C LEU A 87 -9.11 0.18 -6.35
N GLY A 88 -8.43 -0.95 -6.17
CA GLY A 88 -8.73 -2.20 -6.86
C GLY A 88 -7.60 -3.22 -6.73
N ARG A 89 -7.76 -4.35 -7.43
CA ARG A 89 -6.74 -5.38 -7.63
C ARG A 89 -6.76 -5.76 -9.10
N SER A 90 -5.58 -5.91 -9.69
CA SER A 90 -5.42 -6.28 -11.09
C SER A 90 -4.40 -7.40 -11.21
N ARG A 91 -4.62 -8.31 -12.17
CA ARG A 91 -3.58 -9.25 -12.59
C ARG A 91 -2.51 -8.49 -13.36
N PHE A 92 -1.28 -8.97 -13.30
CA PHE A 92 -0.14 -8.39 -14.02
C PHE A 92 0.76 -9.52 -14.53
N ASP A 93 1.64 -9.19 -15.48
CA ASP A 93 2.69 -10.10 -15.95
C ASP A 93 3.95 -9.90 -15.09
N PRO A 94 4.37 -10.91 -14.29
CA PRO A 94 5.55 -10.79 -13.44
C PRO A 94 6.85 -10.60 -14.23
N LEU A 95 6.90 -10.96 -15.51
CA LEU A 95 8.08 -10.76 -16.35
C LEU A 95 8.36 -9.27 -16.64
N LEU A 96 7.41 -8.37 -16.36
CA LEU A 96 7.62 -6.92 -16.48
C LEU A 96 8.41 -6.33 -15.31
N TYR A 97 8.69 -7.12 -14.26
CA TYR A 97 9.34 -6.68 -13.03
C TYR A 97 10.64 -7.45 -12.73
N SER A 98 11.29 -8.01 -13.77
CA SER A 98 12.53 -8.81 -13.67
C SER A 98 13.81 -8.00 -13.62
#